data_AF-A0A1Y1KE98-F1
#
_entry.id   AF-A0A1Y1KE98-F1
#
_cell.length_a   1.000
_cell.length_b   1.000
_cell.length_c   1.000
_cell.angle_alpha   90.00
_cell.angle_beta   90.00
_cell.angle_gamma   90.00
#
_symmetry.space_group_name_H-M   'P 1'
#
loop_
_entity.id
_entity.type
_entity.pdbx_description
1 polymer ?
#
loop_
_entity_poly.entity_id
_entity_poly.type
_entity_poly.pdbx_seq_one_letter_code
_entity_poly.pdbx_strand_id
1 'polypeptide(L)'
;MFSIKGEKSIVEGTTQPLLFVNTQTFHISANVKAMEKYLINADRHMFTIVGTTHETHTDSVHVMGYWLNWFMKKLHPKIAIDINNGLMLRFLKHYTSHDENIEDMEKCLEVERANIVPGLTRPWA
;
A
#
# COMPACT_ATOMS: atom_id res chain seq x y z
N MET A 1 -0.93 -17.98 8.18
CA MET A 1 -1.04 -16.56 8.55
C MET A 1 -2.38 -16.36 9.26
N PHE A 2 -2.40 -15.80 10.47
CA PHE A 2 -3.64 -15.57 11.21
C PHE A 2 -4.34 -14.33 10.66
N SER A 3 -5.67 -14.39 10.56
CA SER A 3 -6.48 -13.29 10.07
C SER A 3 -6.61 -12.21 11.14
N ILE A 4 -6.40 -10.94 10.77
CA ILE A 4 -6.71 -9.79 11.64
C ILE A 4 -8.21 -9.65 11.92
N LYS A 5 -9.09 -10.37 11.20
CA LYS A 5 -10.53 -10.33 11.39
C LYS A 5 -10.89 -11.04 12.69
N GLY A 6 -11.24 -10.25 13.71
CA GLY A 6 -11.81 -10.76 14.98
C GLY A 6 -10.90 -10.58 16.20
N GLU A 7 -9.65 -10.20 16.01
CA GLU A 7 -8.64 -10.08 17.06
C GLU A 7 -8.62 -8.66 17.66
N LYS A 8 -9.51 -8.38 18.62
CA LYS A 8 -9.57 -7.07 19.31
C LYS A 8 -8.27 -6.70 20.02
N SER A 9 -7.61 -7.69 20.64
CA SER A 9 -6.35 -7.53 21.37
C SER A 9 -5.21 -7.03 20.48
N ILE A 10 -5.21 -7.37 19.19
CA ILE A 10 -4.18 -6.91 18.25
C ILE A 10 -4.39 -5.43 17.91
N VAL A 11 -5.62 -4.99 17.71
CA VAL A 11 -5.94 -3.57 17.44
C VAL A 11 -5.52 -2.69 18.62
N GLU A 12 -5.90 -3.10 19.84
CA GLU A 12 -5.62 -2.37 21.07
C GLU A 12 -4.14 -2.45 21.46
N GLY A 13 -3.47 -3.57 21.18
CA GLY A 13 -2.06 -3.79 21.53
C GLY A 13 -1.06 -3.21 20.54
N THR A 14 -1.47 -2.90 19.31
CA THR A 14 -0.59 -2.25 18.33
C THR A 14 -0.49 -0.78 18.68
N THR A 15 0.68 -0.32 19.12
CA THR A 15 0.95 1.09 19.52
C THR A 15 1.96 1.77 18.61
N GLN A 16 2.66 1.00 17.78
CA GLN A 16 3.63 1.48 16.82
C GLN A 16 2.95 2.20 15.65
N PRO A 17 3.67 3.12 14.98
CA PRO A 17 3.24 3.66 13.70
C PRO A 17 2.95 2.54 12.70
N LEU A 18 1.98 2.75 11.81
CA LEU A 18 1.52 1.71 10.88
C LEU A 18 1.29 2.24 9.48
N LEU A 19 1.79 1.52 8.48
CA LEU A 19 1.56 1.80 7.07
C LEU A 19 0.87 0.62 6.40
N PHE A 20 -0.28 0.85 5.80
CA PHE A 20 -0.89 -0.05 4.83
C PHE A 20 -0.65 0.49 3.42
N VAL A 21 0.05 -0.30 2.59
CA VAL A 21 0.15 -0.06 1.15
C VAL A 21 -0.64 -1.16 0.44
N ASN A 22 -1.71 -0.77 -0.24
CA ASN A 22 -2.66 -1.68 -0.87
C ASN A 22 -2.56 -1.65 -2.39
N THR A 23 -2.81 -2.80 -3.01
CA THR A 23 -3.10 -2.88 -4.44
C THR A 23 -4.59 -2.70 -4.69
N GLN A 24 -4.98 -2.11 -5.83
CA GLN A 24 -6.37 -1.74 -6.10
C GLN A 24 -7.35 -2.92 -6.05
N THR A 25 -7.01 -4.07 -6.64
CA THR A 25 -8.02 -5.14 -6.86
C THR A 25 -7.98 -6.29 -5.85
N PHE A 26 -7.08 -6.28 -4.87
CA PHE A 26 -6.90 -7.43 -3.99
C PHE A 26 -7.93 -7.50 -2.86
N HIS A 27 -8.30 -6.36 -2.31
CA HIS A 27 -9.14 -6.32 -1.11
C HIS A 27 -10.62 -6.45 -1.43
N ILE A 28 -11.31 -7.22 -0.60
CA ILE A 28 -12.78 -7.18 -0.49
C ILE A 28 -13.20 -6.25 0.66
N SER A 29 -14.44 -5.78 0.64
CA SER A 29 -14.96 -4.83 1.65
C SER A 29 -14.77 -5.30 3.10
N ALA A 30 -14.84 -6.61 3.35
CA ALA A 30 -14.62 -7.17 4.68
C ALA A 30 -13.16 -7.04 5.17
N ASN A 31 -12.18 -7.04 4.27
CA ASN A 31 -10.77 -6.82 4.61
C ASN A 31 -10.56 -5.36 5.00
N VAL A 32 -11.13 -4.44 4.21
CA VAL A 32 -11.02 -3.00 4.43
C VAL A 32 -11.61 -2.59 5.78
N LYS A 33 -12.83 -3.03 6.09
CA LYS A 33 -13.47 -2.78 7.39
C LYS A 33 -12.66 -3.30 8.57
N ALA A 34 -11.82 -4.33 8.37
CA ALA A 34 -10.94 -4.82 9.42
C ALA A 34 -9.70 -3.93 9.57
N MET A 35 -9.13 -3.44 8.47
CA MET A 35 -7.97 -2.53 8.47
C MET A 35 -8.32 -1.12 8.97
N GLU A 36 -9.51 -0.59 8.65
CA GLU A 36 -9.99 0.73 9.12
C GLU A 36 -9.96 0.88 10.64
N LYS A 37 -10.17 -0.22 11.38
CA LYS A 37 -10.10 -0.23 12.85
C LYS A 37 -8.72 0.15 13.39
N TYR A 38 -7.68 0.03 12.57
CA TYR A 38 -6.33 0.42 12.95
C TYR A 38 -6.07 1.89 12.66
N LEU A 39 -6.86 2.61 11.84
CA LEU A 39 -6.58 3.99 11.40
C LEU A 39 -7.05 5.07 12.38
N ILE A 40 -7.01 4.79 13.68
CA ILE A 40 -7.58 5.66 14.73
C ILE A 40 -6.68 6.85 15.11
N ASN A 41 -5.40 6.82 14.71
CA ASN A 41 -4.38 7.79 15.09
C ASN A 41 -3.69 8.38 13.85
N ALA A 42 -3.09 9.57 14.01
CA ALA A 42 -2.39 10.28 12.94
C ALA A 42 -1.12 9.58 12.43
N ASP A 43 -0.55 8.66 13.22
CA ASP A 43 0.66 7.90 12.89
C ASP A 43 0.38 6.62 12.06
N ARG A 44 -0.86 6.51 11.56
CA ARG A 44 -1.35 5.33 10.86
C ARG A 44 -1.92 5.73 9.52
N HIS A 45 -1.28 5.25 8.47
CA HIS A 45 -1.57 5.64 7.11
C HIS A 45 -2.01 4.44 6.29
N MET A 46 -2.90 4.69 5.35
CA MET A 46 -3.33 3.71 4.36
C MET A 46 -3.34 4.36 2.99
N PHE A 47 -2.73 3.71 2.02
CA PHE A 47 -2.71 4.13 0.63
C PHE A 47 -3.11 2.96 -0.27
N THR A 48 -3.72 3.28 -1.39
CA THR A 48 -4.01 2.35 -2.48
C THR A 48 -3.34 2.83 -3.74
N ILE A 49 -2.58 1.95 -4.41
CA ILE A 49 -1.95 2.24 -5.70
C ILE A 49 -2.94 1.86 -6.81
N VAL A 50 -3.39 2.82 -7.59
CA VAL A 50 -4.33 2.62 -8.71
C VAL A 50 -3.61 1.93 -9.87
N GLY A 51 -4.33 1.10 -10.62
CA GLY A 51 -3.73 0.36 -11.72
C GLY A 51 -3.04 -0.95 -11.30
N THR A 52 -3.22 -1.42 -10.07
CA THR A 52 -2.44 -2.54 -9.50
C THR A 52 -3.28 -3.74 -9.07
N THR A 53 -2.68 -4.91 -9.21
CA THR A 53 -3.21 -6.22 -8.77
C THR A 53 -2.26 -6.84 -7.73
N HIS A 54 -2.66 -7.93 -7.05
CA HIS A 54 -1.88 -8.49 -5.93
C HIS A 54 -0.42 -8.84 -6.29
N GLU A 55 -0.17 -9.31 -7.51
CA GLU A 55 1.18 -9.64 -7.99
C GLU A 55 2.10 -8.42 -8.13
N THR A 56 1.60 -7.19 -7.99
CA THR A 56 2.38 -5.95 -8.05
C THR A 56 3.41 -5.86 -6.92
N HIS A 57 3.12 -6.42 -5.75
CA HIS A 57 4.03 -6.40 -4.61
C HIS A 57 5.02 -7.57 -4.61
N THR A 58 5.06 -8.38 -5.67
CA THR A 58 5.96 -9.53 -5.78
C THR A 58 6.78 -9.46 -7.07
N ASP A 59 7.97 -10.05 -7.08
CA ASP A 59 8.87 -10.02 -8.25
C ASP A 59 8.27 -10.66 -9.51
N SER A 60 7.24 -11.49 -9.32
CA SER A 60 6.56 -12.21 -10.39
C SER A 60 6.06 -11.31 -11.53
N VAL A 61 5.64 -10.07 -11.25
CA VAL A 61 5.20 -9.15 -12.32
C VAL A 61 6.35 -8.75 -13.24
N HIS A 62 7.58 -8.71 -12.74
CA HIS A 62 8.77 -8.39 -13.51
C HIS A 62 9.31 -9.58 -14.30
N VAL A 63 9.03 -10.81 -13.83
CA VAL A 63 9.49 -12.05 -14.46
C VAL A 63 8.48 -12.58 -15.47
N MET A 64 7.20 -12.61 -15.10
CA MET A 64 6.13 -13.28 -15.85
C MET A 64 5.10 -12.30 -16.44
N GLY A 65 5.20 -11.01 -16.11
CA GLY A 65 4.16 -10.03 -16.41
C GLY A 65 2.95 -10.17 -15.49
N TYR A 66 1.92 -9.37 -15.74
CA TYR A 66 0.68 -9.44 -15.00
C TYR A 66 -0.23 -10.58 -15.49
N TRP A 67 -0.83 -11.33 -14.57
CA TRP A 67 -1.76 -12.42 -14.91
C TRP A 67 -3.08 -12.36 -14.15
N LEU A 68 -3.26 -11.44 -13.19
CA LEU A 68 -4.57 -11.19 -12.59
C LEU A 68 -5.29 -10.08 -13.36
N ASN A 69 -6.62 -10.19 -13.42
CA ASN A 69 -7.52 -9.19 -14.01
C ASN A 69 -7.04 -8.65 -15.38
N TRP A 70 -6.96 -9.51 -16.39
CA TRP A 70 -6.42 -9.18 -17.71
C TRP A 70 -7.12 -8.02 -18.42
N PHE A 71 -8.38 -7.73 -18.08
CA PHE A 71 -9.19 -6.66 -18.69
C PHE A 71 -8.91 -5.27 -18.11
N MET A 72 -8.22 -5.20 -16.97
CA MET A 72 -7.85 -3.95 -16.32
C MET A 72 -6.59 -3.35 -16.98
N LYS A 73 -6.61 -2.04 -17.26
CA LYS A 73 -5.39 -1.29 -17.60
C LYS A 73 -4.49 -1.23 -16.36
N LYS A 74 -3.29 -1.78 -16.47
CA LYS A 74 -2.35 -1.87 -15.36
C LYS A 74 -1.29 -0.79 -15.41
N LEU A 75 -0.88 -0.35 -14.24
CA LEU A 75 0.27 0.53 -14.06
C LEU A 75 1.54 -0.22 -14.44
N HIS A 76 2.52 0.48 -15.02
CA HIS A 76 3.79 -0.15 -15.38
C HIS A 76 4.45 -0.73 -14.12
N PRO A 77 4.93 -1.99 -14.13
CA PRO A 77 5.43 -2.66 -12.92
C PRO A 77 6.51 -1.86 -12.18
N LYS A 78 7.44 -1.25 -12.92
CA LYS A 78 8.48 -0.39 -12.36
C LYS A 78 7.91 0.84 -11.62
N ILE A 79 6.87 1.48 -12.16
CA ILE A 79 6.25 2.64 -11.52
C ILE A 79 5.54 2.19 -10.24
N ALA A 80 4.82 1.07 -10.30
CA ALA A 80 4.08 0.57 -9.14
C ALA A 80 5.00 0.18 -7.98
N ILE A 81 6.13 -0.48 -8.25
CA ILE A 81 7.11 -0.81 -7.21
C ILE A 81 7.83 0.44 -6.68
N ASP A 82 8.11 1.43 -7.53
CA ASP A 82 8.73 2.69 -7.09
C ASP A 82 7.81 3.48 -6.15
N ILE A 83 6.50 3.52 -6.45
CA ILE A 83 5.50 4.08 -5.52
C ILE A 83 5.47 3.31 -4.20
N ASN A 84 5.39 1.97 -4.26
CA ASN A 84 5.35 1.14 -3.06
C ASN A 84 6.59 1.37 -2.17
N ASN A 85 7.78 1.34 -2.78
CA ASN A 85 9.04 1.55 -2.08
C ASN A 85 9.19 2.97 -1.56
N GLY A 86 8.78 3.97 -2.34
CA GLY A 86 8.79 5.36 -1.90
C GLY A 86 7.90 5.57 -0.67
N LEU A 87 6.69 5.02 -0.66
CA LEU A 87 5.79 5.11 0.50
C LEU A 87 6.41 4.45 1.74
N MET A 88 7.03 3.28 1.58
CA MET A 88 7.73 2.61 2.68
C MET A 88 8.94 3.40 3.17
N LEU A 89 9.78 3.91 2.28
CA LEU A 89 10.98 4.68 2.64
C LEU A 89 10.62 6.00 3.32
N ARG A 90 9.60 6.72 2.83
CA ARG A 90 9.07 7.92 3.49
C ARG A 90 8.59 7.62 4.90
N PHE A 91 7.85 6.52 5.07
CA PHE A 91 7.36 6.10 6.38
C PHE A 91 8.50 5.69 7.33
N LEU A 92 9.45 4.89 6.86
CA LEU A 92 10.61 4.47 7.64
C LEU A 92 11.48 5.66 8.04
N LYS A 93 11.74 6.60 7.12
CA LYS A 93 12.48 7.83 7.44
C LYS A 93 11.78 8.68 8.50
N HIS A 94 10.44 8.77 8.45
CA HIS A 94 9.69 9.59 9.39
C HIS A 94 9.64 8.98 10.81
N TYR A 95 9.46 7.66 10.92
CA TYR A 95 9.23 6.99 12.20
C TYR A 95 10.47 6.26 12.76
N THR A 96 11.59 6.28 12.04
CA THR A 96 12.88 5.75 12.54
C THR A 96 13.95 6.82 12.52
N SER A 97 15.02 6.63 13.29
CA SER A 97 16.13 7.59 13.36
C SER A 97 17.12 7.48 12.18
N HIS A 98 16.69 6.95 11.03
CA HIS A 98 17.54 6.80 9.85
C HIS A 98 17.49 8.07 8.99
N ASP A 99 18.66 8.64 8.72
CA ASP A 99 18.82 9.85 7.90
C ASP A 99 19.22 9.52 6.45
N GLU A 100 18.50 8.59 5.82
CA GLU A 100 18.75 8.30 4.41
C GLU A 100 18.21 9.40 3.49
N ASN A 101 18.95 9.72 2.43
CA ASN A 101 18.47 10.61 1.39
C ASN A 101 17.48 9.84 0.48
N ILE A 102 16.22 10.27 0.52
CA ILE A 102 15.12 9.69 -0.26
C ILE A 102 14.52 10.68 -1.25
N GLU A 103 15.23 11.76 -1.61
CA GLU A 103 14.73 12.84 -2.47
C GLU A 103 14.19 12.34 -3.82
N ASP A 104 14.87 11.39 -4.45
CA ASP A 104 14.40 10.77 -5.69
C ASP A 104 13.08 10.04 -5.52
N MET A 105 12.89 9.38 -4.38
CA MET A 105 11.63 8.69 -4.05
C MET A 105 10.52 9.70 -3.76
N GLU A 106 10.81 10.77 -3.03
CA GLU A 106 9.87 11.87 -2.78
C GLU A 106 9.39 12.49 -4.09
N LYS A 107 10.31 12.74 -5.02
CA LYS A 107 9.99 13.26 -6.35
C LYS A 107 9.16 12.27 -7.17
N CYS A 108 9.49 10.98 -7.13
CA CYS A 108 8.69 9.94 -7.76
C CYS A 108 7.25 9.95 -7.23
N LEU A 109 7.06 10.01 -5.91
CA LEU A 109 5.73 10.04 -5.30
C LEU A 109 4.92 11.28 -5.69
N GLU A 110 5.56 12.45 -5.86
CA GLU A 110 4.87 13.65 -6.34
C GLU A 110 4.45 13.53 -7.81
N VAL A 111 5.34 13.04 -8.67
CA VAL A 111 5.03 12.80 -10.09
C VAL A 111 3.88 11.80 -10.24
N GLU A 112 3.90 10.74 -9.44
CA GLU A 112 2.95 9.65 -9.49
C GLU A 112 1.74 9.82 -8.56
N ARG A 113 1.54 11.01 -7.97
CA ARG A 113 0.48 11.25 -6.97
C ARG A 113 -0.92 10.88 -7.46
N ALA A 114 -1.18 10.98 -8.77
CA ALA A 114 -2.47 10.62 -9.36
C ALA A 114 -2.76 9.11 -9.29
N ASN A 115 -1.72 8.28 -9.16
CA ASN A 115 -1.80 6.85 -8.99
C ASN A 115 -1.86 6.43 -7.51
N ILE A 116 -1.80 7.37 -6.56
CA ILE A 116 -1.79 7.13 -5.12
C ILE A 116 -3.05 7.72 -4.50
N VAL A 117 -3.86 6.89 -3.88
CA VAL A 117 -5.09 7.35 -3.22
C VAL A 117 -5.04 7.04 -1.72
N PRO A 118 -5.29 8.04 -0.84
CA PRO A 118 -5.40 7.78 0.58
C PRO A 118 -6.63 6.92 0.89
N GLY A 119 -6.49 5.99 1.83
CA GLY A 119 -7.51 5.01 2.15
C GLY A 119 -7.76 4.03 1.00
N LEU A 120 -9.01 3.58 0.86
CA LEU A 120 -9.41 2.66 -0.20
C LEU A 120 -9.99 3.43 -1.39
N THR A 121 -9.45 3.18 -2.58
CA THR A 121 -10.20 3.33 -3.84
C THR A 121 -10.87 2.02 -4.21
N ARG A 122 -12.20 2.05 -4.25
CA ARG A 122 -13.14 1.07 -4.83
C ARG A 122 -12.45 -0.07 -5.61
N PRO A 123 -12.34 -1.29 -5.06
CA PRO A 123 -11.77 -2.45 -5.76
C PRO A 123 -12.62 -2.93 -6.96
N TRP A 124 -13.70 -2.22 -7.28
CA TRP A 124 -14.69 -2.50 -8.33
C TRP A 124 -14.88 -1.35 -9.33
N ALA A 125 -13.98 -0.35 -9.34
CA ALA A 125 -13.96 0.70 -10.36
C ALA A 125 -13.05 0.31 -11.54
#